data_AF-A0A678T8U4-F1
#
_entry.id   AF-A0A678T8U4-F1
#
_cell.length_a   1.000
_cell.length_b   1.000
_cell.length_c   1.000
_cell.angle_alpha   90.00
_cell.angle_beta   90.00
_cell.angle_gamma   90.00
#
_symmetry.space_group_name_H-M   'P 1'
#
loop_
_entity.id
_entity.type
_entity.pdbx_description
1 polymer ?
#
loop_
_entity_poly.entity_id
_entity_poly.type
_entity_poly.pdbx_seq_one_letter_code
_entity_poly.pdbx_strand_id
1 'polypeptide(L)'
;MRICELGDGDAGLAWQQEQQEEEVQASGGGELVRLKAKRALVGAGARVLFYPTLLYNVLRNRFEADFRWWDRVDQFILLGAVPFPSDVPRLKQLGVQGVVTLNEPYETLVPTSLYQANEIEHLVIPTRDYLFAPSLEDISQAIDFIHRMYCQLDSDVIQYIAAFFSGNASQGGTTYVHCKAGRGRSTTIVLCYLVG
;
A
#
# COMPACT_ATOMS: atom_id res chain seq x y z
N MET A 1 58.04 60.01 13.50
CA MET A 1 59.08 59.08 12.98
C MET A 1 59.04 57.82 13.85
N ARG A 2 59.21 56.64 13.23
CA ARG A 2 59.08 55.22 13.71
C ARG A 2 59.59 54.96 15.15
N ILE A 3 59.28 53.84 15.85
CA ILE A 3 59.48 52.41 15.47
C ILE A 3 58.80 51.39 16.45
N CYS A 4 58.39 50.23 15.89
CA CYS A 4 58.27 48.83 16.42
C CYS A 4 57.17 48.49 17.48
N GLU A 5 56.46 47.35 17.52
CA GLU A 5 56.70 45.89 17.24
C GLU A 5 55.38 45.17 16.80
N LEU A 6 55.35 44.21 15.85
CA LEU A 6 55.57 42.74 15.90
C LEU A 6 54.53 41.91 16.69
N GLY A 7 53.90 40.92 16.03
CA GLY A 7 53.04 39.90 16.63
C GLY A 7 52.24 39.06 15.63
N ASP A 8 52.88 38.02 15.10
CA ASP A 8 52.30 36.91 14.31
C ASP A 8 51.33 36.04 15.13
N GLY A 9 50.38 35.38 14.44
CA GLY A 9 49.90 34.06 14.87
C GLY A 9 48.38 33.85 14.93
N ASP A 10 47.67 33.86 13.80
CA ASP A 10 46.31 33.29 13.74
C ASP A 10 45.92 32.74 12.35
N ALA A 11 46.90 32.25 11.58
CA ALA A 11 46.65 31.71 10.25
C ALA A 11 46.74 30.18 10.19
N GLY A 12 47.09 29.49 11.27
CA GLY A 12 47.32 28.03 11.27
C GLY A 12 46.14 27.17 11.69
N LEU A 13 45.18 27.72 12.45
CA LEU A 13 44.06 26.97 13.03
C LEU A 13 42.85 26.87 12.07
N ALA A 14 42.70 27.81 11.14
CA ALA A 14 41.64 27.79 10.14
C ALA A 14 41.81 26.67 9.10
N TRP A 15 43.05 26.41 8.65
CA TRP A 15 43.33 25.37 7.65
C TRP A 15 43.17 23.94 8.15
N GLN A 16 43.16 23.71 9.47
CA GLN A 16 42.90 22.40 10.05
C GLN A 16 41.40 22.12 10.26
N GLN A 17 40.56 23.15 10.35
CA GLN A 17 39.11 23.01 10.43
C GLN A 17 38.46 22.77 9.07
N GLU A 18 38.91 23.46 8.00
CA GLU A 18 38.36 23.26 6.65
C GLU A 18 38.71 21.88 6.05
N GLN A 19 39.89 21.31 6.37
CA GLN A 19 40.25 19.97 5.91
C GLN A 19 39.47 18.84 6.63
N GLN A 20 38.96 19.10 7.83
CA GLN A 20 38.21 18.10 8.60
C GLN A 20 36.71 18.08 8.24
N GLU A 21 36.16 19.19 7.72
CA GLU A 21 34.78 19.25 7.20
C GLU A 21 34.64 18.63 5.79
N GLU A 22 35.68 18.69 4.94
CA GLU A 22 35.67 18.04 3.62
C GLU A 22 35.79 16.50 3.70
N GLU A 23 36.57 15.94 4.64
CA GLU A 23 36.66 14.47 4.82
C GLU A 23 35.36 13.84 5.35
N VAL A 24 34.59 14.57 6.18
CA VAL A 24 33.31 14.09 6.71
C VAL A 24 32.21 14.12 5.64
N GLN A 25 32.21 15.10 4.73
CA GLN A 25 31.26 15.16 3.62
C GLN A 25 31.51 14.12 2.52
N ALA A 26 32.78 13.74 2.28
CA ALA A 26 33.12 12.70 1.30
C ALA A 26 32.70 11.29 1.74
N SER A 27 32.71 11.00 3.05
CA SER A 27 32.34 9.69 3.60
C SER A 27 30.81 9.43 3.56
N GLY A 28 30.00 10.45 3.85
CA GLY A 28 28.52 10.33 3.85
C GLY A 28 27.90 10.19 2.46
N GLY A 29 28.54 10.76 1.43
CA GLY A 29 28.08 10.65 0.03
C GLY A 29 28.16 9.22 -0.51
N GLY A 30 29.26 8.52 -0.22
CA GLY A 30 29.47 7.14 -0.66
C GLY A 30 28.48 6.14 -0.03
N GLU A 31 28.19 6.30 1.26
CA GLU A 31 27.25 5.43 1.97
C GLU A 31 25.80 5.67 1.53
N LEU A 32 25.40 6.92 1.32
CA LEU A 32 24.07 7.27 0.83
C LEU A 32 23.84 6.78 -0.60
N VAL A 33 24.84 6.88 -1.48
CA VAL A 33 24.80 6.34 -2.84
C VAL A 33 24.74 4.81 -2.81
N ARG A 34 25.50 4.15 -1.93
CA ARG A 34 25.46 2.70 -1.74
C ARG A 34 24.12 2.22 -1.18
N LEU A 35 23.51 2.95 -0.26
CA LEU A 35 22.17 2.67 0.28
C LEU A 35 21.08 2.87 -0.77
N LYS A 36 21.16 3.94 -1.58
CA LYS A 36 20.26 4.15 -2.72
C LYS A 36 20.41 3.05 -3.77
N ALA A 37 21.63 2.65 -4.11
CA ALA A 37 21.92 1.55 -5.03
C ALA A 37 21.39 0.21 -4.51
N LYS A 38 21.60 -0.10 -3.21
CA LYS A 38 21.03 -1.29 -2.56
C LYS A 38 19.49 -1.29 -2.60
N ARG A 39 18.84 -0.16 -2.28
CA ARG A 39 17.38 -0.02 -2.36
C ARG A 39 16.86 -0.16 -3.80
N ALA A 40 17.57 0.41 -4.77
CA ALA A 40 17.22 0.28 -6.19
C ALA A 40 17.36 -1.16 -6.69
N LEU A 41 18.44 -1.85 -6.30
CA LEU A 41 18.68 -3.25 -6.64
C LEU A 41 17.66 -4.18 -5.98
N VAL A 42 17.32 -3.94 -4.71
CA VAL A 42 16.25 -4.67 -4.00
C VAL A 42 14.90 -4.42 -4.66
N GLY A 43 14.61 -3.17 -5.04
CA GLY A 43 13.38 -2.82 -5.76
C GLY A 43 13.32 -3.44 -7.17
N ALA A 44 14.44 -3.56 -7.87
CA ALA A 44 14.52 -4.24 -9.17
C ALA A 44 14.40 -5.76 -9.03
N GLY A 45 15.07 -6.36 -8.04
CA GLY A 45 14.98 -7.79 -7.74
C GLY A 45 13.58 -8.20 -7.29
N ALA A 46 12.92 -7.39 -6.45
CA ALA A 46 11.52 -7.61 -6.07
C ALA A 46 10.59 -7.58 -7.27
N ARG A 47 10.79 -6.66 -8.23
CA ARG A 47 10.04 -6.63 -9.50
C ARG A 47 10.31 -7.86 -10.35
N VAL A 48 11.58 -8.26 -10.52
CA VAL A 48 11.95 -9.43 -11.35
C VAL A 48 11.45 -10.73 -10.74
N LEU A 49 11.38 -10.87 -9.41
CA LEU A 49 10.84 -12.05 -8.73
C LEU A 49 9.30 -12.02 -8.60
N PHE A 50 8.69 -10.84 -8.67
CA PHE A 50 7.23 -10.69 -8.69
C PHE A 50 6.60 -11.35 -9.91
N TYR A 51 7.11 -11.08 -11.12
CA TYR A 51 6.52 -11.58 -12.37
C TYR A 51 6.55 -13.11 -12.53
N PRO A 52 7.63 -13.86 -12.20
CA PRO A 52 7.65 -15.32 -12.21
C PRO A 52 6.67 -15.92 -11.21
N THR A 53 6.52 -15.32 -10.03
CA THR A 53 5.61 -15.82 -9.00
C THR A 53 4.16 -15.52 -9.36
N LEU A 54 3.90 -14.34 -9.93
CA LEU A 54 2.59 -13.97 -10.47
C LEU A 54 2.23 -14.87 -11.67
N LEU A 55 3.18 -15.12 -12.57
CA LEU A 55 2.99 -16.01 -13.72
C LEU A 55 2.71 -17.43 -13.26
N TYR A 56 3.43 -17.94 -12.26
CA TYR A 56 3.13 -19.24 -11.66
C TYR A 56 1.72 -19.25 -11.05
N ASN A 57 1.33 -18.20 -10.32
CA ASN A 57 -0.03 -18.08 -9.79
C ASN A 57 -1.08 -18.03 -10.92
N VAL A 58 -0.87 -17.26 -11.99
CA VAL A 58 -1.78 -17.16 -13.13
C VAL A 58 -1.88 -18.47 -13.90
N LEU A 59 -0.75 -19.14 -14.15
CA LEU A 59 -0.72 -20.44 -14.81
C LEU A 59 -1.44 -21.48 -13.96
N ARG A 60 -1.12 -21.56 -12.67
CA ARG A 60 -1.81 -22.45 -11.73
C ARG A 60 -3.32 -22.16 -11.69
N ASN A 61 -3.70 -20.90 -11.61
CA ASN A 61 -5.09 -20.44 -11.61
C ASN A 61 -5.83 -20.74 -12.92
N ARG A 62 -5.12 -20.87 -14.03
CA ARG A 62 -5.70 -21.22 -15.33
C ARG A 62 -5.87 -22.74 -15.50
N PHE A 63 -5.10 -23.55 -14.78
CA PHE A 63 -5.12 -25.01 -14.87
C PHE A 63 -5.90 -25.72 -13.73
N GLU A 64 -6.05 -25.09 -12.55
CA GLU A 64 -6.97 -25.54 -11.50
C GLU A 64 -8.39 -25.02 -11.81
N ALA A 65 -9.30 -25.90 -12.22
CA ALA A 65 -10.66 -25.56 -12.66
C ALA A 65 -11.57 -24.98 -11.54
N ASP A 66 -11.16 -25.08 -10.27
CA ASP A 66 -11.91 -24.62 -9.10
C ASP A 66 -11.44 -23.26 -8.54
N PHE A 67 -10.46 -22.59 -9.16
CA PHE A 67 -9.97 -21.31 -8.61
C PHE A 67 -10.90 -20.15 -8.98
N ARG A 68 -11.61 -19.63 -7.98
CA ARG A 68 -12.35 -18.37 -8.07
C ARG A 68 -11.40 -17.21 -7.79
N TRP A 69 -11.25 -16.29 -8.76
CA TRP A 69 -10.32 -15.13 -8.63
C TRP A 69 -10.70 -14.21 -7.45
N TRP A 70 -11.98 -14.19 -7.13
CA TRP A 70 -12.55 -13.57 -5.95
C TRP A 70 -13.69 -14.42 -5.41
N ASP A 71 -13.90 -14.34 -4.10
CA ASP A 71 -14.98 -14.99 -3.37
C ASP A 71 -15.75 -13.95 -2.56
N ARG A 72 -17.07 -14.13 -2.48
CA ARG A 72 -17.93 -13.32 -1.62
C ARG A 72 -17.86 -13.89 -0.21
N VAL A 73 -17.27 -13.12 0.71
CA VAL A 73 -17.10 -13.52 2.11
C VAL A 73 -18.28 -13.04 2.96
N ASP A 74 -18.81 -11.87 2.63
CA ASP A 74 -19.97 -11.28 3.29
C ASP A 74 -20.89 -10.57 2.28
N GLN A 75 -22.07 -10.13 2.70
CA GLN A 75 -23.05 -9.46 1.84
C GLN A 75 -22.47 -8.24 1.11
N PHE A 76 -21.50 -7.55 1.73
CA PHE A 76 -20.88 -6.33 1.19
C PHE A 76 -19.37 -6.45 0.98
N ILE A 77 -18.79 -7.64 1.11
CA ILE A 77 -17.34 -7.86 0.98
C ILE A 77 -17.02 -8.95 -0.02
N LEU A 78 -16.14 -8.58 -0.94
CA LEU A 78 -15.55 -9.46 -1.94
C LEU A 78 -14.04 -9.56 -1.68
N LEU A 79 -13.53 -10.77 -1.46
CA LEU A 79 -12.12 -11.04 -1.19
C LEU A 79 -11.48 -11.68 -2.42
N GLY A 80 -10.34 -11.18 -2.90
CA GLY A 80 -9.72 -11.78 -4.09
C GLY A 80 -8.25 -11.45 -4.32
N ALA A 81 -7.76 -11.93 -5.45
CA ALA A 81 -6.39 -11.72 -5.94
C ALA A 81 -6.24 -10.39 -6.68
N VAL A 82 -5.02 -10.06 -7.11
CA VAL A 82 -4.76 -8.83 -7.87
C VAL A 82 -5.64 -8.78 -9.13
N PRO A 83 -6.46 -7.74 -9.34
CA PRO A 83 -7.33 -7.69 -10.51
C PRO A 83 -6.54 -7.32 -11.76
N PHE A 84 -7.03 -7.76 -12.92
CA PHE A 84 -6.58 -7.27 -14.22
C PHE A 84 -7.37 -6.02 -14.63
N PRO A 85 -6.85 -5.17 -15.53
CA PRO A 85 -7.60 -4.03 -16.07
C PRO A 85 -8.97 -4.41 -16.65
N SER A 86 -9.07 -5.61 -17.24
CA SER A 86 -10.32 -6.16 -17.78
C SER A 86 -11.34 -6.56 -16.71
N ASP A 87 -10.91 -6.76 -15.46
CA ASP A 87 -11.80 -7.10 -14.35
C ASP A 87 -12.50 -5.88 -13.75
N VAL A 88 -11.95 -4.67 -13.91
CA VAL A 88 -12.51 -3.45 -13.30
C VAL A 88 -13.97 -3.19 -13.71
N PRO A 89 -14.35 -3.27 -15.00
CA PRO A 89 -15.76 -3.14 -15.40
C PRO A 89 -16.63 -4.26 -14.84
N ARG A 90 -16.08 -5.47 -14.69
CA ARG A 90 -16.80 -6.63 -14.12
C ARG A 90 -17.05 -6.46 -12.63
N LEU A 91 -16.08 -5.91 -11.89
CA LEU A 91 -16.26 -5.55 -10.48
C LEU A 91 -17.36 -4.51 -10.34
N LYS A 92 -17.40 -3.48 -11.21
CA LYS A 92 -18.48 -2.50 -11.21
C LYS A 92 -19.86 -3.14 -11.44
N GLN A 93 -19.97 -4.07 -12.39
CA GLN A 93 -21.21 -4.82 -12.64
C GLN A 93 -21.65 -5.68 -11.46
N LEU A 94 -20.71 -6.15 -10.63
CA LEU A 94 -20.98 -6.89 -9.40
C LEU A 94 -21.44 -5.99 -8.24
N GLY A 95 -21.57 -4.68 -8.46
CA GLY A 95 -21.96 -3.70 -7.45
C GLY A 95 -20.80 -3.25 -6.56
N VAL A 96 -19.55 -3.50 -6.98
CA VAL A 96 -18.37 -3.00 -6.28
C VAL A 96 -18.27 -1.49 -6.45
N GLN A 97 -18.24 -0.78 -5.34
CA GLN A 97 -18.11 0.68 -5.27
C GLN A 97 -16.79 1.11 -4.61
N GLY A 98 -16.18 0.23 -3.81
CA GLY A 98 -14.89 0.46 -3.17
C GLY A 98 -13.90 -0.65 -3.47
N VAL A 99 -12.62 -0.32 -3.63
CA VAL A 99 -11.51 -1.28 -3.73
C VAL A 99 -10.45 -0.93 -2.69
N VAL A 100 -10.04 -1.94 -1.91
CA VAL A 100 -8.93 -1.85 -0.96
C VAL A 100 -7.76 -2.68 -1.48
N THR A 101 -6.68 -1.98 -1.85
CA THR A 101 -5.45 -2.57 -2.38
C THR A 101 -4.39 -2.63 -1.29
N LEU A 102 -4.01 -3.85 -0.87
CA LEU A 102 -2.91 -4.06 0.09
C LEU A 102 -1.52 -4.23 -0.55
N ASN A 103 -1.49 -4.23 -1.88
CA ASN A 103 -0.30 -4.41 -2.69
C ASN A 103 0.60 -3.16 -2.65
N GLU A 104 1.92 -3.37 -2.67
CA GLU A 104 2.82 -2.24 -2.94
C GLU A 104 2.66 -1.76 -4.41
N PRO A 105 2.98 -0.49 -4.74
CA PRO A 105 2.72 0.07 -6.07
C PRO A 105 3.37 -0.68 -7.26
N TYR A 106 4.39 -1.50 -6.99
CA TYR A 106 5.05 -2.33 -8.01
C TYR A 106 4.41 -3.71 -8.19
N GLU A 107 3.44 -4.07 -7.34
CA GLU A 107 2.69 -5.32 -7.37
C GLU A 107 1.28 -5.15 -7.97
N THR A 108 0.91 -3.94 -8.40
CA THR A 108 -0.42 -3.63 -8.94
C THR A 108 -0.42 -3.64 -10.47
N LEU A 109 -1.49 -4.19 -11.06
CA LEU A 109 -1.71 -4.19 -12.51
C LEU A 109 -2.72 -3.12 -12.95
N VAL A 110 -3.47 -2.58 -11.99
CA VAL A 110 -4.53 -1.60 -12.21
C VAL A 110 -4.15 -0.29 -11.53
N PRO A 111 -4.04 0.83 -12.28
CA PRO A 111 -3.80 2.13 -11.69
C PRO A 111 -5.07 2.68 -11.04
N THR A 112 -4.91 3.52 -10.01
CA THR A 112 -6.01 4.22 -9.33
C THR A 112 -6.95 4.96 -10.28
N SER A 113 -6.41 5.52 -11.37
CA SER A 113 -7.19 6.24 -12.38
C SER A 113 -8.24 5.36 -13.07
N LEU A 114 -7.97 4.06 -13.26
CA LEU A 114 -8.91 3.16 -13.90
C LEU A 114 -10.10 2.84 -12.98
N TYR A 115 -9.87 2.74 -11.67
CA TYR A 115 -10.96 2.60 -10.71
C TYR A 115 -11.82 3.86 -10.65
N GLN A 116 -11.19 5.03 -10.56
CA GLN A 116 -11.89 6.31 -10.53
C GLN A 116 -12.73 6.55 -11.80
N ALA A 117 -12.21 6.17 -12.97
CA ALA A 117 -12.94 6.26 -14.23
C ALA A 117 -14.18 5.34 -14.29
N ASN A 118 -14.23 4.29 -13.46
CA ASN A 118 -15.38 3.40 -13.31
C ASN A 118 -16.21 3.73 -12.07
N GLU A 119 -16.03 4.91 -11.47
CA GLU A 119 -16.70 5.36 -10.24
C GLU A 119 -16.53 4.32 -9.11
N ILE A 120 -15.31 3.83 -8.96
CA ILE A 120 -14.89 2.96 -7.86
C ILE A 120 -13.92 3.76 -7.01
N GLU A 121 -14.26 3.95 -5.74
CA GLU A 121 -13.36 4.56 -4.78
C GLU A 121 -12.21 3.58 -4.48
N HIS A 122 -10.99 4.08 -4.45
CA HIS A 122 -9.80 3.23 -4.33
C HIS A 122 -8.95 3.67 -3.14
N LEU A 123 -8.82 2.77 -2.16
CA LEU A 123 -7.95 2.91 -1.01
C LEU A 123 -6.71 2.03 -1.19
N VAL A 124 -5.52 2.61 -1.02
CA VAL A 124 -4.25 1.91 -1.15
C VAL A 124 -3.55 1.90 0.21
N ILE A 125 -3.38 0.71 0.78
CA ILE A 125 -2.74 0.46 2.08
C ILE A 125 -1.55 -0.46 1.82
N PRO A 126 -0.41 0.06 1.33
CA PRO A 126 0.70 -0.78 0.90
C PRO A 126 1.31 -1.52 2.09
N THR A 127 1.09 -2.83 2.15
CA THR A 127 1.61 -3.71 3.20
C THR A 127 2.65 -4.65 2.59
N ARG A 128 3.85 -4.75 3.17
CA ARG A 128 4.88 -5.68 2.67
C ARG A 128 4.44 -7.14 2.85
N ASP A 129 4.55 -7.93 1.79
CA ASP A 129 4.13 -9.34 1.80
C ASP A 129 5.05 -10.24 2.67
N TYR A 130 4.52 -11.37 3.13
CA TYR A 130 5.18 -12.47 3.88
C TYR A 130 5.59 -12.29 5.34
N LEU A 131 6.14 -11.14 5.76
CA LEU A 131 6.70 -11.00 7.12
C LEU A 131 5.94 -10.01 8.00
N PHE A 132 4.92 -9.33 7.46
CA PHE A 132 4.25 -8.23 8.13
C PHE A 132 2.74 -8.31 7.91
N ALA A 133 2.00 -8.35 9.00
CA ALA A 133 0.58 -8.02 8.98
C ALA A 133 0.43 -6.50 8.74
N PRO A 134 -0.70 -6.05 8.17
CA PRO A 134 -1.03 -4.62 8.17
C PRO A 134 -1.00 -4.08 9.60
N SER A 135 -0.57 -2.84 9.79
CA SER A 135 -0.56 -2.23 11.11
C SER A 135 -1.98 -2.04 11.64
N LEU A 136 -2.15 -1.83 12.95
CA LEU A 136 -3.49 -1.58 13.51
C LEU A 136 -4.15 -0.33 12.92
N GLU A 137 -3.36 0.70 12.62
CA GLU A 137 -3.82 1.93 11.96
C GLU A 137 -4.32 1.64 10.54
N ASP A 138 -3.56 0.85 9.78
CA ASP A 138 -3.95 0.39 8.44
C ASP A 138 -5.23 -0.45 8.47
N ILE A 139 -5.36 -1.34 9.47
CA ILE A 139 -6.56 -2.16 9.67
C ILE A 139 -7.75 -1.26 9.97
N SER A 140 -7.62 -0.32 10.91
CA SER A 140 -8.67 0.65 11.23
C SER A 140 -9.08 1.44 10.01
N GLN A 141 -8.12 1.96 9.24
CA GLN A 141 -8.39 2.72 8.03
C GLN A 141 -9.13 1.89 6.97
N ALA A 142 -8.77 0.62 6.80
CA ALA A 142 -9.44 -0.29 5.88
C ALA A 142 -10.88 -0.57 6.32
N ILE A 143 -11.10 -0.80 7.63
CA ILE A 143 -12.43 -1.04 8.20
C ILE A 143 -13.30 0.21 8.08
N ASP A 144 -12.78 1.39 8.42
CA ASP A 144 -13.47 2.67 8.29
C ASP A 144 -13.88 2.96 6.84
N PHE A 145 -13.03 2.58 5.88
CA PHE A 145 -13.35 2.64 4.47
C PHE A 145 -14.50 1.70 4.09
N ILE A 146 -14.45 0.43 4.51
CA ILE A 146 -15.51 -0.55 4.25
C ILE A 146 -16.85 -0.07 4.86
N HIS A 147 -16.83 0.43 6.09
CA HIS A 147 -18.01 1.00 6.75
C HIS A 147 -18.56 2.20 6.00
N ARG A 148 -17.70 3.09 5.53
CA ARG A 148 -18.14 4.24 4.73
C ARG A 148 -18.77 3.83 3.40
N MET A 149 -18.24 2.82 2.72
CA MET A 149 -18.84 2.27 1.48
C MET A 149 -20.21 1.64 1.74
N TYR A 150 -20.39 1.02 2.90
CA TYR A 150 -21.67 0.50 3.34
C TYR A 150 -22.68 1.60 3.67
N CYS A 151 -22.27 2.63 4.42
CA CYS A 151 -23.14 3.72 4.87
C CYS A 151 -23.43 4.80 3.83
N GLN A 152 -22.67 4.89 2.74
CA GLN A 152 -22.81 5.94 1.72
C GLN A 152 -24.16 5.96 0.98
N LEU A 153 -25.10 5.06 1.29
CA LEU A 153 -26.44 5.06 0.71
C LEU A 153 -27.55 5.65 1.59
N ASP A 154 -27.28 6.13 2.81
CA ASP A 154 -28.24 6.95 3.55
C ASP A 154 -27.52 7.92 4.52
N SER A 155 -27.78 9.21 4.38
CA SER A 155 -27.07 10.31 5.05
C SER A 155 -27.35 10.45 6.57
N ASP A 156 -27.88 9.42 7.24
CA ASP A 156 -28.32 9.49 8.63
C ASP A 156 -27.50 8.59 9.57
N VAL A 157 -26.75 9.21 10.48
CA VAL A 157 -25.99 8.55 11.57
C VAL A 157 -26.89 7.64 12.43
N ILE A 158 -28.17 7.96 12.54
CA ILE A 158 -29.17 7.15 13.26
C ILE A 158 -29.36 5.78 12.58
N GLN A 159 -29.27 5.71 11.26
CA GLN A 159 -29.40 4.47 10.49
C GLN A 159 -28.19 3.55 10.69
N TYR A 160 -26.99 4.09 10.90
CA TYR A 160 -25.77 3.32 11.23
C TYR A 160 -25.92 2.58 12.55
N ILE A 161 -26.32 3.30 13.61
CA ILE A 161 -26.55 2.71 14.93
C ILE A 161 -27.69 1.69 14.84
N ALA A 162 -28.76 2.01 14.13
CA ALA A 162 -29.88 1.09 13.93
C ALA A 162 -29.49 -0.17 13.14
N ALA A 163 -28.69 -0.07 12.07
CA ALA A 163 -28.26 -1.20 11.26
C ALA A 163 -27.29 -2.13 12.02
N PHE A 164 -26.38 -1.57 12.82
CA PHE A 164 -25.49 -2.33 13.69
C PHE A 164 -26.26 -3.18 14.71
N PHE A 165 -27.34 -2.64 15.31
CA PHE A 165 -28.15 -3.37 16.29
C PHE A 165 -29.27 -4.23 15.68
N SER A 166 -29.74 -3.91 14.47
CA SER A 166 -30.92 -4.55 13.84
C SER A 166 -30.56 -5.63 12.83
N GLY A 167 -29.30 -5.70 12.36
CA GLY A 167 -28.86 -6.69 11.36
C GLY A 167 -29.49 -6.52 9.97
N ASN A 168 -30.28 -5.46 9.75
CA ASN A 168 -30.93 -5.16 8.48
C ASN A 168 -30.17 -4.07 7.76
N ALA A 169 -29.31 -4.51 6.84
CA ALA A 169 -28.57 -3.64 5.95
C ALA A 169 -29.43 -3.17 4.76
N SER A 170 -29.67 -1.87 4.65
CA SER A 170 -30.02 -1.24 3.36
C SER A 170 -28.88 -1.47 2.36
N GLN A 171 -29.18 -1.41 1.05
CA GLN A 171 -28.38 -1.95 -0.07
C GLN A 171 -26.99 -1.29 -0.27
N GLY A 172 -26.09 -1.32 0.71
CA GLY A 172 -24.72 -0.81 0.72
C GLY A 172 -23.87 -1.20 -0.49
N GLY A 173 -22.89 -0.36 -0.83
CA GLY A 173 -21.90 -0.66 -1.88
C GLY A 173 -21.00 -1.84 -1.47
N THR A 174 -20.71 -2.74 -2.41
CA THR A 174 -19.78 -3.84 -2.14
C THR A 174 -18.34 -3.33 -2.18
N THR A 175 -17.49 -3.75 -1.24
CA THR A 175 -16.06 -3.45 -1.23
C THR A 175 -15.25 -4.67 -1.65
N TYR A 176 -14.35 -4.48 -2.62
CA TYR A 176 -13.40 -5.50 -3.05
C TYR A 176 -12.06 -5.33 -2.34
N VAL A 177 -11.69 -6.29 -1.49
CA VAL A 177 -10.44 -6.29 -0.75
C VAL A 177 -9.49 -7.30 -1.38
N HIS A 178 -8.32 -6.85 -1.82
CA HIS A 178 -7.36 -7.73 -2.48
C HIS A 178 -5.93 -7.52 -2.04
N CYS A 179 -5.16 -8.60 -2.19
CA CYS A 179 -3.70 -8.57 -2.15
C CYS A 179 -3.17 -9.27 -3.42
N LYS A 180 -1.94 -9.77 -3.40
CA LYS A 180 -1.37 -10.49 -4.55
C LYS A 180 -2.19 -11.74 -4.94
N ALA A 181 -2.48 -12.60 -3.97
CA ALA A 181 -3.15 -13.89 -4.19
C ALA A 181 -4.49 -14.03 -3.45
N GLY A 182 -4.91 -13.03 -2.68
CA GLY A 182 -6.17 -13.07 -1.92
C GLY A 182 -6.19 -13.97 -0.69
N ARG A 183 -5.02 -14.40 -0.18
CA ARG A 183 -4.91 -15.44 0.87
C ARG A 183 -4.23 -15.02 2.18
N GLY A 184 -3.62 -13.84 2.21
CA GLY A 184 -2.80 -13.37 3.33
C GLY A 184 -3.28 -12.01 3.84
N ARG A 185 -2.60 -10.94 3.42
CA ARG A 185 -2.86 -9.54 3.82
C ARG A 185 -4.35 -9.16 3.74
N SER A 186 -5.00 -9.44 2.61
CA SER A 186 -6.42 -9.13 2.40
C SER A 186 -7.33 -9.96 3.29
N THR A 187 -7.00 -11.23 3.52
CA THR A 187 -7.75 -12.10 4.42
C THR A 187 -7.67 -11.58 5.85
N THR A 188 -6.51 -11.08 6.30
CA THR A 188 -6.36 -10.48 7.63
C THR A 188 -7.30 -9.30 7.84
N ILE A 189 -7.39 -8.37 6.89
CA ILE A 189 -8.33 -7.23 6.96
C ILE A 189 -9.78 -7.73 7.07
N VAL A 190 -10.18 -8.66 6.19
CA VAL A 190 -11.55 -9.19 6.19
C VAL A 190 -11.86 -9.93 7.48
N LEU A 191 -10.89 -10.67 8.05
CA LEU A 191 -11.07 -11.37 9.32
C LEU A 191 -11.20 -10.38 10.48
N CYS A 192 -10.41 -9.31 10.50
CA CYS A 192 -10.55 -8.23 11.48
C CYS A 192 -11.91 -7.51 11.36
N TYR A 193 -12.42 -7.32 10.15
CA TYR A 193 -13.74 -6.75 9.92
C TYR A 193 -14.86 -7.65 10.47
N LEU A 194 -14.78 -8.96 10.27
CA LEU A 194 -15.83 -9.90 10.70
C LEU A 194 -15.88 -10.13 12.21
N VAL A 195 -14.75 -9.93 12.90
CA VAL A 195 -14.63 -10.10 14.36
C VAL A 195 -14.91 -8.79 15.12
N GLY A 196 -14.69 -7.66 14.45
CA GLY A 196 -14.73 -6.32 15.04
C GLY A 196 -16.13 -5.74 15.27
#